data_AF-A0A7R8ZZB6-F1
#
_entry.id   AF-A0A7R8ZZB6-F1
#
_cell.length_a   1.000
_cell.length_b   1.000
_cell.length_c   1.000
_cell.angle_alpha   90.00
_cell.angle_beta   90.00
_cell.angle_gamma   90.00
#
_symmetry.space_group_name_H-M   'P 1'
#
loop_
_entity.id
_entity.type
_entity.pdbx_description
1 polymer ?
#
loop_
_entity_poly.entity_id
_entity_poly.type
_entity_poly.pdbx_seq_one_letter_code
_entity_poly.pdbx_strand_id
1 'polypeptide(L)'
;PGCVPDACAAAGEGPSVTNGEPSCSAEGQEEAPPRTTKKETFDDAMKFILDPIMPVQVHGFLLLTKLLKAKDPRTLEHREEMLVHGFLLLTKLLKAKDPRTLEHREEMLVLFMTAVRNADSYAYLAAIEGLATLADVFPDEIVPFLCKQYSDFEQLHPEGSDAGFEIRAKVGEALVRTIERLGEYKCTGMKAR
;
A
#
# COMPACT_ATOMS: atom_id res chain seq x y z
N PRO A 1 -5.22 43.79 44.24
CA PRO A 1 -4.54 44.54 45.32
C PRO A 1 -4.03 43.60 46.42
N GLY A 2 -2.71 43.64 46.68
CA GLY A 2 -2.01 42.98 47.81
C GLY A 2 -1.49 41.58 47.48
N CYS A 3 -0.20 41.37 47.25
CA CYS A 3 0.97 41.36 48.16
C CYS A 3 1.34 39.92 48.63
N VAL A 4 2.34 39.33 47.95
CA VAL A 4 3.60 38.63 48.40
C VAL A 4 3.70 38.11 49.86
N PRO A 5 4.48 37.04 50.16
CA PRO A 5 5.94 37.03 49.88
C PRO A 5 6.69 35.68 49.63
N ASP A 6 7.89 35.89 49.06
CA ASP A 6 9.12 35.11 49.20
C ASP A 6 9.44 34.63 50.63
N ALA A 7 10.09 33.46 50.78
CA ALA A 7 11.38 33.34 51.47
C ALA A 7 11.91 31.88 51.54
N CYS A 8 13.24 31.82 51.47
CA CYS A 8 14.14 30.67 51.42
C CYS A 8 14.60 30.20 52.84
N ALA A 9 15.40 29.12 52.86
CA ALA A 9 16.27 28.59 53.96
C ALA A 9 15.63 27.60 54.97
N ALA A 10 16.31 26.61 55.56
CA ALA A 10 17.55 25.85 55.33
C ALA A 10 17.63 24.71 56.38
N ALA A 11 18.33 23.60 56.02
CA ALA A 11 19.20 22.74 56.85
C ALA A 11 18.67 21.64 57.84
N GLY A 12 19.34 20.46 57.75
CA GLY A 12 19.54 19.42 58.80
C GLY A 12 18.54 18.25 58.74
N GLU A 13 18.88 16.95 58.74
CA GLU A 13 20.01 16.16 59.28
C GLU A 13 20.16 14.82 58.50
N GLY A 14 21.35 14.20 58.48
CA GLY A 14 21.59 12.82 57.98
C GLY A 14 21.26 11.74 59.05
N PRO A 15 21.82 10.49 59.03
CA PRO A 15 22.69 9.83 58.05
C PRO A 15 22.34 8.33 57.76
N SER A 16 23.24 7.65 57.01
CA SER A 16 23.71 6.25 57.20
C SER A 16 23.15 5.05 56.40
N VAL A 17 24.05 4.45 55.59
CA VAL A 17 24.45 3.02 55.57
C VAL A 17 23.91 2.04 54.46
N THR A 18 24.83 1.76 53.52
CA THR A 18 25.31 0.49 52.89
C THR A 18 24.43 -0.51 52.11
N ASN A 19 24.88 -0.75 50.86
CA ASN A 19 25.15 -2.00 50.12
C ASN A 19 24.25 -3.25 50.24
N GLY A 20 23.89 -3.81 49.07
CA GLY A 20 23.53 -5.23 48.89
C GLY A 20 22.76 -5.52 47.59
N GLU A 21 23.32 -6.35 46.71
CA GLU A 21 22.92 -6.81 45.35
C GLU A 21 21.60 -7.66 45.32
N PRO A 22 21.10 -8.39 44.25
CA PRO A 22 21.66 -8.71 42.92
C PRO A 22 20.69 -8.88 41.69
N SER A 23 21.30 -8.92 40.48
CA SER A 23 21.17 -9.89 39.35
C SER A 23 19.85 -10.25 38.58
N CYS A 24 20.02 -10.31 37.24
CA CYS A 24 19.41 -11.17 36.19
C CYS A 24 17.91 -10.99 35.84
N SER A 25 17.42 -10.99 34.59
CA SER A 25 17.98 -11.36 33.28
C SER A 25 17.02 -10.98 32.14
N ALA A 26 17.58 -10.89 30.94
CA ALA A 26 16.96 -11.12 29.62
C ALA A 26 16.22 -9.95 28.94
N GLU A 27 17.01 -9.01 28.39
CA GLU A 27 16.61 -8.30 27.16
C GLU A 27 17.21 -9.08 25.97
N GLY A 28 16.34 -9.69 25.17
CA GLY A 28 16.71 -10.27 23.89
C GLY A 28 17.10 -9.16 22.94
N GLN A 29 18.35 -9.21 22.48
CA GLN A 29 18.86 -8.35 21.43
C GLN A 29 18.15 -8.70 20.11
N GLU A 30 17.30 -7.79 19.63
CA GLU A 30 16.92 -7.75 18.22
C GLU A 30 18.12 -7.20 17.45
N GLU A 31 19.04 -8.10 17.06
CA GLU A 31 20.18 -7.77 16.20
C GLU A 31 19.66 -7.28 14.84
N ALA A 32 19.70 -5.96 14.66
CA ALA A 32 19.57 -5.34 13.36
C ALA A 32 20.66 -5.88 12.42
N PRO A 33 20.35 -6.21 11.15
CA PRO A 33 21.33 -6.73 10.22
C PRO A 33 22.47 -5.73 9.97
N PRO A 34 23.69 -6.20 9.64
CA PRO A 34 24.89 -5.38 9.59
C PRO A 34 24.75 -4.29 8.53
N ARG A 35 24.85 -3.02 8.97
CA ARG A 35 24.92 -1.84 8.09
C ARG A 35 26.24 -1.85 7.33
N THR A 36 26.28 -2.57 6.22
CA THR A 36 27.33 -2.37 5.22
C THR A 36 27.02 -1.10 4.44
N THR A 37 27.99 -0.19 4.38
CA THR A 37 27.95 1.09 3.67
C THR A 37 27.98 0.89 2.15
N LYS A 38 27.04 0.13 1.60
CA LYS A 38 26.76 0.09 0.17
C LYS A 38 25.62 1.05 -0.11
N LYS A 39 25.79 1.92 -1.11
CA LYS A 39 24.68 2.74 -1.61
C LYS A 39 23.68 1.80 -2.25
N GLU A 40 22.56 1.58 -1.59
CA GLU A 40 21.46 0.75 -2.07
C GLU A 40 20.93 1.30 -3.41
N THR A 41 20.73 0.43 -4.39
CA THR A 41 20.38 0.81 -5.76
C THR A 41 18.92 0.51 -6.09
N PHE A 42 18.45 0.98 -7.26
CA PHE A 42 17.12 0.63 -7.78
C PHE A 42 16.92 -0.89 -7.86
N ASP A 43 17.92 -1.64 -8.34
CA ASP A 43 17.83 -3.10 -8.46
C ASP A 43 17.67 -3.78 -7.10
N ASP A 44 18.32 -3.25 -6.07
CA ASP A 44 18.18 -3.78 -4.72
C ASP A 44 16.79 -3.51 -4.17
N ALA A 45 16.24 -2.32 -4.44
CA ALA A 45 14.86 -1.99 -4.10
C ALA A 45 13.86 -2.94 -4.76
N MET A 46 14.05 -3.24 -6.04
CA MET A 46 13.19 -4.16 -6.79
C MET A 46 13.27 -5.58 -6.23
N LYS A 47 14.44 -6.06 -5.84
CA LYS A 47 14.58 -7.38 -5.16
C LYS A 47 13.78 -7.43 -3.87
N PHE A 48 13.81 -6.36 -3.07
CA PHE A 48 13.05 -6.30 -1.82
C PHE A 48 11.53 -6.26 -2.06
N ILE A 49 11.06 -5.58 -3.10
CA ILE A 49 9.64 -5.50 -3.46
C ILE A 49 9.08 -6.86 -3.92
N LEU A 50 9.93 -7.70 -4.51
CA LEU A 50 9.55 -9.04 -4.97
C LEU A 50 9.63 -10.09 -3.85
N ASP A 51 10.10 -9.72 -2.66
CA ASP A 51 10.19 -10.63 -1.52
C ASP A 51 8.79 -11.10 -1.06
N PRO A 52 8.60 -12.36 -0.65
CA PRO A 52 7.29 -12.87 -0.23
C PRO A 52 6.73 -12.25 1.05
N ILE A 53 7.55 -11.64 1.92
CA ILE A 53 7.10 -11.09 3.19
C ILE A 53 6.93 -9.56 3.17
N MET A 54 5.81 -9.08 3.72
CA MET A 54 5.44 -7.66 3.72
C MET A 54 6.51 -6.72 4.32
N PRO A 55 7.21 -7.05 5.42
CA PRO A 55 8.20 -6.15 6.00
C PRO A 55 9.36 -5.83 5.03
N VAL A 56 9.80 -6.82 4.24
CA VAL A 56 10.88 -6.64 3.26
C VAL A 56 10.38 -5.85 2.06
N GLN A 57 9.17 -6.13 1.60
CA GLN A 57 8.54 -5.33 0.55
C GLN A 57 8.48 -3.86 0.93
N VAL A 58 8.02 -3.54 2.15
CA VAL A 58 7.95 -2.16 2.68
C VAL A 58 9.33 -1.49 2.67
N HIS A 59 10.39 -2.22 3.03
CA HIS A 59 11.76 -1.70 2.95
C HIS A 59 12.13 -1.35 1.50
N GLY A 60 11.77 -2.18 0.53
CA GLY A 60 11.93 -1.90 -0.89
C GLY A 60 11.25 -0.60 -1.35
N PHE A 61 9.99 -0.36 -0.95
CA PHE A 61 9.31 0.91 -1.26
C PHE A 61 9.93 2.12 -0.58
N LEU A 62 10.38 1.95 0.67
CA LEU A 62 11.07 3.02 1.37
C LEU A 62 12.36 3.40 0.64
N LEU A 63 13.10 2.41 0.15
CA LEU A 63 14.28 2.62 -0.66
C LEU A 63 13.94 3.31 -1.99
N LEU A 64 12.92 2.86 -2.74
CA LEU A 64 12.45 3.56 -3.94
C LEU A 64 12.08 5.02 -3.67
N THR A 65 11.40 5.28 -2.55
CA THR A 65 11.05 6.64 -2.14
C THR A 65 12.29 7.50 -1.90
N LYS A 66 13.34 6.95 -1.28
CA LYS A 66 14.62 7.64 -1.10
C LYS A 66 15.30 7.93 -2.45
N LEU A 67 15.33 6.96 -3.36
CA LEU A 67 15.95 7.10 -4.68
C LEU A 67 15.23 8.13 -5.56
N LEU A 68 13.89 8.15 -5.53
CA LEU A 68 13.09 9.18 -6.19
C LEU A 68 13.38 10.58 -5.66
N LYS A 69 13.45 10.74 -4.34
CA LYS A 69 13.79 12.04 -3.71
C LYS A 69 15.20 12.51 -4.10
N ALA A 70 16.12 11.56 -4.27
CA ALA A 70 17.47 11.82 -4.76
C ALA A 70 17.53 12.05 -6.29
N LYS A 71 16.41 11.94 -7.01
CA LYS A 71 16.31 12.01 -8.48
C LYS A 71 17.29 11.06 -9.17
N ASP A 72 17.42 9.85 -8.62
CA ASP A 72 18.25 8.81 -9.21
C ASP A 72 17.81 8.52 -10.66
N PRO A 73 18.69 8.66 -11.68
CA PRO A 73 18.31 8.55 -13.09
C PRO A 73 17.62 7.24 -13.42
N ARG A 74 18.16 6.13 -12.88
CA ARG A 74 17.65 4.78 -13.14
C ARG A 74 16.25 4.60 -12.57
N THR A 75 15.98 5.13 -11.38
CA THR A 75 14.65 5.10 -10.77
C THR A 75 13.64 5.94 -11.55
N LEU A 76 14.07 7.07 -12.13
CA LEU A 76 13.20 7.90 -12.96
C LEU A 76 12.87 7.24 -14.30
N GLU A 77 13.82 6.52 -14.90
CA GLU A 77 13.62 5.72 -16.11
C GLU A 77 12.58 4.61 -15.90
N HIS A 78 12.56 3.98 -14.73
CA HIS A 78 11.66 2.85 -14.41
C HIS A 78 10.44 3.26 -13.57
N ARG A 79 10.00 4.52 -13.70
CA ARG A 79 8.91 5.07 -12.88
C ARG A 79 7.60 4.30 -13.05
N GLU A 80 7.27 3.87 -14.26
CA GLU A 80 6.02 3.17 -14.53
C GLU A 80 5.99 1.75 -13.96
N GLU A 81 7.13 1.04 -14.00
CA GLU A 81 7.29 -0.27 -13.37
C GLU A 81 7.06 -0.19 -11.86
N MET A 82 7.63 0.82 -11.20
CA MET A 82 7.38 1.07 -9.78
C MET A 82 5.89 1.34 -9.50
N LEU A 83 5.20 2.13 -10.34
CA LEU A 83 3.78 2.42 -10.16
C LEU A 83 2.93 1.15 -10.23
N VAL A 84 3.23 0.27 -11.19
CA VAL A 84 2.58 -1.05 -11.32
C VAL A 84 2.72 -1.85 -10.03
N HIS A 85 3.94 -1.94 -9.48
CA HIS A 85 4.17 -2.66 -8.22
C HIS A 85 3.46 -2.04 -7.02
N GLY A 86 3.40 -0.70 -6.95
CA GLY A 86 2.62 0.00 -5.93
C GLY A 86 1.14 -0.39 -5.98
N PHE A 87 0.54 -0.39 -7.18
CA PHE A 87 -0.85 -0.81 -7.37
C PHE A 87 -1.10 -2.27 -7.01
N LEU A 88 -0.20 -3.18 -7.38
CA LEU A 88 -0.32 -4.60 -7.02
C LEU A 88 -0.33 -4.80 -5.51
N LEU A 89 0.46 -4.03 -4.75
CA LEU A 89 0.48 -4.14 -3.30
C LEU A 89 -0.73 -3.52 -2.62
N LEU A 90 -1.19 -2.37 -3.08
CA LEU A 90 -2.47 -1.81 -2.63
C LEU A 90 -3.60 -2.83 -2.87
N THR A 91 -3.61 -3.46 -4.05
CA THR A 91 -4.55 -4.53 -4.38
C THR A 91 -4.43 -5.73 -3.43
N LYS A 92 -3.20 -6.16 -3.08
CA LYS A 92 -2.98 -7.23 -2.09
C LYS A 92 -3.52 -6.85 -0.71
N LEU A 93 -3.28 -5.62 -0.25
CA LEU A 93 -3.77 -5.13 1.04
C LEU A 93 -5.31 -5.04 1.07
N LEU A 94 -5.93 -4.60 -0.02
CA LEU A 94 -7.39 -4.60 -0.19
C LEU A 94 -7.96 -6.01 -0.14
N LYS A 95 -7.36 -6.98 -0.86
CA LYS A 95 -7.75 -8.40 -0.80
C LYS A 95 -7.61 -8.98 0.61
N ALA A 96 -6.58 -8.58 1.35
CA ALA A 96 -6.35 -8.97 2.74
C ALA A 96 -7.31 -8.27 3.73
N LYS A 97 -8.13 -7.32 3.26
CA LYS A 97 -9.03 -6.50 4.08
C LYS A 97 -8.27 -5.78 5.21
N ASP A 98 -7.07 -5.29 4.92
CA ASP A 98 -6.27 -4.52 5.87
C ASP A 98 -7.06 -3.29 6.37
N PRO A 99 -7.30 -3.13 7.69
CA PRO A 99 -8.16 -2.09 8.22
C PRO A 99 -7.74 -0.68 7.83
N ARG A 100 -6.43 -0.39 7.89
CA ARG A 100 -5.88 0.93 7.54
C ARG A 100 -6.08 1.24 6.06
N THR A 101 -5.87 0.26 5.19
CA THR A 101 -6.10 0.42 3.75
C THR A 101 -7.58 0.67 3.45
N LEU A 102 -8.48 0.00 4.17
CA LEU A 102 -9.93 0.19 4.02
C LEU A 102 -10.44 1.54 4.57
N GLU A 103 -9.76 2.14 5.54
CA GLU A 103 -10.05 3.52 5.99
C GLU A 103 -9.86 4.53 4.85
N HIS A 104 -8.85 4.32 3.99
CA HIS A 104 -8.52 5.17 2.84
C HIS A 104 -9.09 4.68 1.50
N ARG A 105 -10.10 3.81 1.52
CA ARG A 105 -10.67 3.17 0.32
C ARG A 105 -11.18 4.13 -0.76
N GLU A 106 -11.66 5.32 -0.39
CA GLU A 106 -12.13 6.34 -1.34
C GLU A 106 -10.95 6.96 -2.11
N GLU A 107 -9.82 7.19 -1.43
CA GLU A 107 -8.58 7.65 -2.07
C GLU A 107 -8.05 6.57 -3.02
N MET A 108 -8.13 5.30 -2.63
CA MET A 108 -7.74 4.17 -3.49
C MET A 108 -8.62 4.08 -4.74
N LEU A 109 -9.93 4.30 -4.60
CA LEU A 109 -10.87 4.33 -5.71
C LEU A 109 -10.47 5.42 -6.71
N VAL A 110 -10.28 6.65 -6.25
CA VAL A 110 -9.87 7.77 -7.11
C VAL A 110 -8.53 7.49 -7.79
N LEU A 111 -7.57 6.93 -7.05
CA LEU A 111 -6.24 6.58 -7.56
C LEU A 111 -6.33 5.57 -8.72
N PHE A 112 -7.03 4.45 -8.54
CA PHE A 112 -7.15 3.45 -9.58
C PHE A 112 -8.01 3.92 -10.76
N MET A 113 -9.12 4.63 -10.53
CA MET A 113 -9.92 5.20 -11.62
C MET A 113 -9.11 6.20 -12.46
N THR A 114 -8.25 7.00 -11.81
CA THR A 114 -7.35 7.92 -12.50
C THR A 114 -6.33 7.16 -13.34
N ALA A 115 -5.76 6.07 -12.81
CA ALA A 115 -4.84 5.23 -13.56
C ALA A 115 -5.50 4.59 -14.79
N VAL A 116 -6.72 4.05 -14.66
CA VAL A 116 -7.46 3.43 -15.77
C VAL A 116 -7.85 4.43 -16.87
N ARG A 117 -8.05 5.70 -16.55
CA ARG A 117 -8.32 6.73 -17.57
C ARG A 117 -7.13 6.95 -18.52
N ASN A 118 -5.93 6.52 -18.15
CA ASN A 118 -4.74 6.59 -18.99
C ASN A 118 -4.55 5.22 -19.68
N ALA A 119 -5.24 5.03 -20.81
CA ALA A 119 -5.31 3.76 -21.54
C ALA A 119 -3.94 3.22 -22.01
N ASP A 120 -2.96 4.11 -22.24
CA ASP A 120 -1.61 3.76 -22.70
C ASP A 120 -0.62 3.46 -21.56
N SER A 121 -1.04 3.59 -20.29
CA SER A 121 -0.13 3.35 -19.17
C SER A 121 0.07 1.86 -18.94
N TYR A 122 1.33 1.43 -18.78
CA TYR A 122 1.67 0.07 -18.33
C TYR A 122 0.99 -0.32 -17.01
N ALA A 123 0.58 0.67 -16.21
CA ALA A 123 -0.15 0.46 -14.95
C ALA A 123 -1.65 0.19 -15.12
N TYR A 124 -2.21 0.31 -16.33
CA TYR A 124 -3.64 0.17 -16.61
C TYR A 124 -4.21 -1.15 -16.09
N LEU A 125 -3.58 -2.28 -16.43
CA LEU A 125 -4.08 -3.61 -16.03
C LEU A 125 -4.01 -3.82 -14.51
N ALA A 126 -2.93 -3.37 -13.87
CA ALA A 126 -2.81 -3.42 -12.41
C ALA A 126 -3.88 -2.56 -11.72
N ALA A 127 -4.25 -1.42 -12.33
CA ALA A 127 -5.31 -0.57 -11.82
C ALA A 127 -6.72 -1.15 -12.01
N ILE A 128 -6.99 -1.81 -13.16
CA ILE A 128 -8.25 -2.55 -13.38
C ILE A 128 -8.41 -3.65 -12.33
N GLU A 129 -7.34 -4.39 -12.03
CA GLU A 129 -7.37 -5.41 -10.99
C GLU A 129 -7.65 -4.80 -9.61
N GLY A 130 -7.00 -3.68 -9.28
CA GLY A 130 -7.26 -2.91 -8.06
C GLY A 130 -8.73 -2.46 -7.94
N LEU A 131 -9.31 -1.90 -9.01
CA LEU A 131 -10.73 -1.53 -9.03
C LEU A 131 -11.64 -2.74 -8.81
N ALA A 132 -11.37 -3.86 -9.46
CA ALA A 132 -12.16 -5.07 -9.26
C ALA A 132 -12.09 -5.61 -7.82
N THR A 133 -11.09 -5.23 -7.02
CA THR A 133 -11.06 -5.55 -5.57
C THR A 133 -11.90 -4.58 -4.73
N LEU A 134 -12.00 -3.31 -5.15
CA LEU A 134 -12.82 -2.31 -4.47
C LEU A 134 -14.31 -2.45 -4.76
N ALA A 135 -14.70 -3.24 -5.76
CA ALA A 135 -16.10 -3.47 -6.11
C ALA A 135 -16.93 -4.10 -4.98
N ASP A 136 -16.28 -4.79 -4.05
CA ASP A 136 -16.93 -5.32 -2.84
C ASP A 136 -17.45 -4.20 -1.92
N VAL A 137 -16.90 -2.99 -2.05
CA VAL A 137 -17.26 -1.82 -1.23
C VAL A 137 -18.00 -0.75 -2.04
N PHE A 138 -17.64 -0.57 -3.31
CA PHE A 138 -18.23 0.43 -4.21
C PHE A 138 -18.82 -0.20 -5.49
N PRO A 139 -19.76 -1.15 -5.39
CA PRO A 139 -20.28 -1.86 -6.57
C PRO A 139 -21.01 -0.93 -7.54
N ASP A 140 -21.77 0.03 -7.02
CA ASP A 140 -22.60 0.95 -7.80
C ASP A 140 -21.76 1.93 -8.64
N GLU A 141 -20.50 2.16 -8.26
CA GLU A 141 -19.57 3.01 -9.01
C GLU A 141 -18.71 2.19 -9.97
N ILE A 142 -18.19 1.06 -9.49
CA ILE A 142 -17.16 0.30 -10.21
C ILE A 142 -17.77 -0.57 -11.31
N VAL A 143 -18.92 -1.20 -11.08
CA VAL A 143 -19.55 -2.05 -12.11
C VAL A 143 -19.92 -1.23 -13.35
N PRO A 144 -20.63 -0.09 -13.25
CA PRO A 144 -20.90 0.74 -14.42
C PRO A 144 -19.63 1.27 -15.08
N PHE A 145 -18.61 1.61 -14.29
CA PHE A 145 -17.32 2.06 -14.82
C PHE A 145 -16.63 0.99 -15.66
N LEU A 146 -16.51 -0.25 -15.16
CA LEU A 146 -15.91 -1.37 -15.89
C LEU A 146 -16.73 -1.76 -17.13
N CYS A 147 -18.07 -1.73 -17.04
CA CYS A 147 -18.93 -1.93 -18.21
C CYS A 147 -18.64 -0.90 -19.29
N LYS A 148 -18.51 0.39 -18.92
CA LYS A 148 -18.17 1.45 -19.86
C LYS A 148 -16.79 1.23 -20.49
N GLN A 149 -15.78 0.87 -19.70
CA GLN A 149 -14.43 0.56 -20.21
C GLN A 149 -14.45 -0.60 -21.22
N TYR A 150 -15.28 -1.61 -20.99
CA TYR A 150 -15.42 -2.75 -21.91
C TYR A 150 -16.18 -2.39 -23.20
N SER A 151 -17.22 -1.55 -23.10
CA SER A 151 -18.06 -1.15 -24.23
C SER A 151 -17.40 -0.12 -25.14
N ASP A 152 -16.72 0.88 -24.56
CA ASP A 152 -16.05 1.95 -25.30
C ASP A 152 -14.67 1.50 -25.83
N PHE A 153 -14.34 0.21 -25.71
CA PHE A 153 -13.02 -0.35 -26.02
C PHE A 153 -12.49 0.07 -27.39
N GLU A 154 -13.32 -0.02 -28.43
CA GLU A 154 -12.91 0.28 -29.82
C GLU A 154 -12.65 1.78 -30.05
N GLN A 155 -13.25 2.65 -29.23
CA GLN A 155 -12.99 4.09 -29.23
C GLN A 155 -11.75 4.44 -28.41
N LEU A 156 -11.50 3.70 -27.32
CA LEU A 156 -10.35 3.89 -26.43
C LEU A 156 -9.06 3.28 -27.00
N HIS A 157 -9.18 2.27 -27.85
CA HIS A 157 -8.08 1.56 -28.51
C HIS A 157 -8.36 1.38 -30.00
N PRO A 158 -8.27 2.48 -30.81
CA PRO A 158 -8.57 2.47 -32.24
C PRO A 158 -7.58 1.63 -33.06
N GLU A 159 -6.38 1.41 -32.52
CA GLU A 159 -5.37 0.52 -33.09
C GLU A 159 -5.75 -0.92 -32.72
N GLY A 160 -6.41 -1.62 -33.64
CA GLY A 160 -6.84 -3.04 -33.54
C GLY A 160 -5.67 -4.02 -33.45
N SER A 161 -4.80 -3.80 -32.47
CA SER A 161 -3.62 -4.60 -32.14
C SER A 161 -3.99 -5.77 -31.23
N ASP A 162 -3.19 -6.83 -31.28
CA ASP A 162 -3.32 -7.97 -30.36
C ASP A 162 -3.30 -7.54 -28.88
N ALA A 163 -2.51 -6.51 -28.56
CA ALA A 163 -2.44 -5.93 -27.22
C ALA A 163 -3.77 -5.31 -26.77
N GLY A 164 -4.49 -4.64 -27.68
CA GLY A 164 -5.83 -4.14 -27.41
C GLY A 164 -6.79 -5.28 -27.07
N PHE A 165 -6.80 -6.35 -27.86
CA PHE A 165 -7.66 -7.50 -27.61
C PHE A 165 -7.38 -8.14 -26.24
N GLU A 166 -6.10 -8.26 -25.87
CA GLU A 166 -5.69 -8.74 -24.54
C GLU A 166 -6.23 -7.84 -23.42
N ILE A 167 -6.12 -6.52 -23.57
CA ILE A 167 -6.65 -5.55 -22.60
C ILE A 167 -8.18 -5.72 -22.45
N ARG A 168 -8.91 -5.81 -23.56
CA ARG A 168 -10.36 -6.02 -23.54
C ARG A 168 -10.73 -7.32 -22.84
N ALA A 169 -9.99 -8.39 -23.11
CA ALA A 169 -10.18 -9.68 -22.44
C ALA A 169 -9.95 -9.56 -20.93
N LYS A 170 -8.92 -8.84 -20.50
CA LYS A 170 -8.61 -8.59 -19.07
C LYS A 170 -9.67 -7.75 -18.36
N VAL A 171 -10.21 -6.72 -19.02
CA VAL A 171 -11.33 -5.94 -18.48
C VAL A 171 -12.58 -6.81 -18.34
N GLY A 172 -12.88 -7.65 -19.35
CA GLY A 172 -13.98 -8.61 -19.29
C GLY A 172 -13.82 -9.63 -18.16
N GLU A 173 -12.62 -10.18 -17.99
CA GLU A 173 -12.26 -11.09 -16.90
C GLU A 173 -12.46 -10.43 -15.53
N ALA A 174 -12.03 -9.18 -15.37
CA ALA A 174 -12.22 -8.40 -14.15
C ALA A 174 -13.72 -8.13 -13.87
N LEU A 175 -14.50 -7.83 -14.90
CA LEU A 175 -15.95 -7.60 -14.78
C LEU A 175 -16.68 -8.87 -14.34
N VAL A 176 -16.41 -10.02 -14.98
CA VAL A 176 -17.02 -11.31 -14.61
C VAL A 176 -16.73 -11.65 -13.16
N ARG A 177 -15.45 -11.59 -12.75
CA ARG A 177 -15.05 -11.84 -11.36
C ARG A 177 -15.74 -10.91 -10.35
N THR A 178 -15.97 -9.67 -10.75
CA THR A 178 -16.65 -8.67 -9.91
C THR A 178 -18.11 -9.06 -9.75
N ILE A 179 -18.80 -9.37 -10.84
CA ILE A 179 -20.22 -9.77 -10.83
C ILE A 179 -20.42 -11.07 -10.05
N GLU A 180 -19.54 -12.06 -10.24
CA GLU A 180 -19.58 -13.33 -9.50
C GLU A 180 -19.48 -13.09 -7.99
N ARG A 181 -18.49 -12.31 -7.55
CA ARG A 181 -18.33 -11.93 -6.13
C ARG A 181 -19.56 -11.21 -5.60
N LEU A 182 -20.12 -10.25 -6.34
CA LEU A 182 -21.36 -9.55 -5.95
C LEU A 182 -22.58 -10.48 -5.87
N GLY A 183 -22.65 -11.49 -6.73
CA GLY A 183 -23.68 -12.53 -6.70
C GLY A 183 -23.59 -13.41 -5.44
N GLU A 184 -22.38 -13.77 -5.01
CA GLU A 184 -22.14 -14.54 -3.79
C GLU A 184 -22.62 -13.80 -2.53
N TYR A 185 -22.44 -12.48 -2.46
CA TYR A 185 -22.93 -11.65 -1.35
C TYR A 185 -24.47 -11.63 -1.28
N LYS A 186 -25.17 -11.59 -2.42
CA LYS A 186 -26.65 -11.64 -2.44
C LYS A 186 -27.20 -13.03 -2.08
N CYS A 187 -26.50 -14.10 -2.46
CA CYS A 187 -26.90 -15.47 -2.14
C CYS A 187 -26.57 -15.89 -0.70
N THR A 188 -25.54 -15.32 -0.09
CA THR A 188 -25.21 -15.56 1.34
C THR A 188 -26.12 -14.81 2.30
N GLY A 189 -26.77 -13.73 1.87
CA GLY A 189 -27.87 -13.06 2.59
C GLY A 189 -29.18 -13.87 2.68
N MET A 190 -29.30 -15.01 1.98
CA MET A 190 -30.42 -15.95 2.10
C MET A 190 -30.12 -17.18 2.99
N LYS A 191 -29.04 -17.14 3.79
CA LYS A 191 -28.82 -18.14 4.85
C LYS A 191 -28.83 -17.46 6.23
N ALA A 192 -29.98 -17.60 6.87
CA ALA A 192 -30.23 -17.53 8.32
C ALA A 192 -30.07 -16.16 9.02
N ARG A 193 -31.17 -15.43 9.17
CA ARG A 193 -32.03 -15.55 10.36
C ARG A 193 -33.42 -14.99 10.10
#